data_AF-A0A8C5IN38-F1
#
_entry.id   AF-A0A8C5IN38-F1
#
_cell.length_a   1.000
_cell.length_b   1.000
_cell.length_c   1.000
_cell.angle_alpha   90.00
_cell.angle_beta   90.00
_cell.angle_gamma   90.00
#
_symmetry.space_group_name_H-M   'P 1'
#
loop_
_entity.id
_entity.type
_entity.pdbx_description
1 polymer ?
#
loop_
_entity_poly.entity_id
_entity_poly.type
_entity_poly.pdbx_seq_one_letter_code
_entity_poly.pdbx_strand_id
1 'polypeptide(L)'
;MTSAPVPRAPRAVQLLQAVQLHSAWKFLSACRGTCGLRAVPSAYPPTNSYGNVAYDPSMTRVVGGTDAKPGAWPWMVSIQHPWIPRLKHLCGGSLISTQWVLTAAHCFDKVTKVYVVVGATQLTKPGHGAEVRHVKQVLLHQYYNHDDMSYDIALMELDHPVKCSPYIQLVCVPDGRLRVSELQNCWVAGWGETAPRGESPRATLGPAQHIGEMV
;
A
#
# COMPACT_ATOMS: atom_id res chain seq x y z
N MET A 1 32.12 34.60 -26.10
CA MET A 1 30.87 33.84 -26.31
C MET A 1 30.66 32.93 -25.11
N THR A 2 29.91 33.40 -24.11
CA THR A 2 29.61 32.65 -22.89
C THR A 2 28.39 31.78 -23.13
N SER A 3 28.56 30.47 -23.13
CA SER A 3 27.46 29.51 -23.20
C SER A 3 26.58 29.64 -21.95
N ALA A 4 25.32 29.99 -22.14
CA ALA A 4 24.32 29.96 -21.08
C ALA A 4 24.12 28.51 -20.59
N PRO A 5 23.95 28.28 -19.27
CA PRO A 5 23.66 26.96 -18.76
C PRO A 5 22.28 26.48 -19.21
N VAL A 6 22.22 25.27 -19.75
CA VAL A 6 20.98 24.56 -20.10
C VAL A 6 20.11 24.42 -18.84
N PRO A 7 18.83 24.82 -18.86
CA PRO A 7 17.94 24.65 -17.71
C PRO A 7 17.78 23.17 -17.40
N ARG A 8 18.20 22.74 -16.21
CA ARG A 8 17.94 21.39 -15.71
C ARG A 8 16.44 21.28 -15.46
N ALA A 9 15.81 20.27 -16.06
CA ALA A 9 14.45 19.89 -15.73
C ALA A 9 14.32 19.66 -14.20
N PRO A 10 13.20 20.09 -13.58
CA PRO A 10 13.00 19.93 -12.14
C PRO A 10 13.02 18.45 -11.75
N ARG A 11 13.77 18.12 -10.68
CA ARG A 11 14.01 16.75 -10.18
C ARG A 11 12.77 16.06 -9.60
N ALA A 12 11.56 16.46 -9.97
CA ALA A 12 10.30 15.94 -9.44
C ALA A 12 9.88 14.57 -9.99
N VAL A 13 10.68 13.94 -10.86
CA VAL A 13 10.31 12.69 -11.55
C VAL A 13 11.00 11.44 -10.98
N GLN A 14 11.85 11.56 -9.96
CA GLN A 14 12.85 10.51 -9.64
C GLN A 14 12.42 9.38 -8.68
N LEU A 15 11.35 9.45 -7.88
CA LEU A 15 10.99 8.31 -7.01
C LEU A 15 10.37 7.13 -7.76
N LEU A 16 9.38 7.39 -8.61
CA LEU A 16 8.75 6.34 -9.44
C LEU A 16 9.60 5.99 -10.67
N GLN A 17 10.33 6.95 -11.25
CA GLN A 17 11.26 6.65 -12.35
C GLN A 17 12.51 5.89 -11.89
N ALA A 18 12.95 5.98 -10.63
CA ALA A 18 14.03 5.12 -10.14
C ALA A 18 13.64 3.63 -10.19
N VAL A 19 12.35 3.32 -9.97
CA VAL A 19 11.82 1.95 -10.15
C VAL A 19 11.69 1.63 -11.65
N GLN A 20 11.20 2.58 -12.47
CA GLN A 20 10.99 2.36 -13.91
C GLN A 20 12.28 2.35 -14.77
N LEU A 21 13.35 3.06 -14.41
CA LEU A 21 14.58 3.13 -15.21
C LEU A 21 15.53 1.95 -14.96
N HIS A 22 15.38 1.23 -13.85
CA HIS A 22 15.95 -0.11 -13.68
C HIS A 22 15.14 -1.21 -14.42
N SER A 23 14.02 -0.84 -15.06
CA SER A 23 13.06 -1.81 -15.66
C SER A 23 13.45 -2.33 -17.03
N ALA A 24 14.53 -1.84 -17.64
CA ALA A 24 15.01 -2.40 -18.90
C ALA A 24 15.54 -3.86 -18.76
N TRP A 25 15.65 -4.40 -17.54
CA TRP A 25 16.27 -5.72 -17.29
C TRP A 25 15.37 -6.76 -16.58
N LYS A 26 14.10 -6.50 -16.26
CA LYS A 26 13.30 -7.45 -15.43
C LYS A 26 11.86 -7.68 -15.90
N PHE A 27 11.72 -8.24 -17.09
CA PHE A 27 10.53 -9.04 -17.46
C PHE A 27 10.43 -10.39 -16.68
N LEU A 28 11.34 -10.66 -15.72
CA LEU A 28 11.46 -11.92 -14.98
C LEU A 28 10.94 -11.89 -13.52
N SER A 29 10.42 -10.76 -13.03
CA SER A 29 10.05 -10.59 -11.59
C SER A 29 8.58 -10.25 -11.32
N ALA A 30 7.71 -10.36 -12.32
CA ALA A 30 6.28 -10.17 -12.10
C ALA A 30 5.64 -11.48 -11.62
N CYS A 31 4.76 -11.42 -10.62
CA CYS A 31 3.92 -12.55 -10.22
C CYS A 31 3.07 -13.03 -11.41
N ARG A 32 3.60 -13.93 -12.25
CA ARG A 32 2.98 -14.38 -13.51
C ARG A 32 2.57 -13.25 -14.48
N GLY A 33 3.27 -12.11 -14.45
CA GLY A 33 3.08 -11.04 -15.45
C GLY A 33 1.82 -10.16 -15.32
N THR A 34 0.98 -10.34 -14.29
CA THR A 34 -0.21 -9.46 -14.11
C THR A 34 -0.28 -8.89 -12.69
N CYS A 35 -0.45 -7.58 -12.61
CA CYS A 35 -0.71 -6.82 -11.38
C CYS A 35 -2.22 -6.60 -11.19
N GLY A 36 -2.62 -6.16 -10.00
CA GLY A 36 -3.98 -5.73 -9.70
C GLY A 36 -4.92 -6.85 -9.23
N LEU A 37 -6.21 -6.51 -9.07
CA LEU A 37 -7.25 -7.40 -8.55
C LEU A 37 -7.34 -8.67 -9.41
N ARG A 38 -7.11 -9.83 -8.79
CA ARG A 38 -7.49 -11.11 -9.37
C ARG A 38 -8.75 -11.58 -8.68
N ALA A 39 -9.78 -11.88 -9.47
CA ALA A 39 -10.95 -12.57 -8.94
C ALA A 39 -10.47 -13.87 -8.29
N VAL A 40 -10.66 -13.98 -6.98
CA VAL A 40 -10.54 -15.26 -6.27
C VAL A 40 -11.50 -16.24 -6.97
N PRO A 41 -11.09 -17.46 -7.33
CA PRO A 41 -11.98 -18.41 -7.99
C PRO A 41 -13.33 -18.53 -7.26
N SER A 42 -14.38 -18.09 -7.96
CA SER A 42 -15.82 -18.16 -7.65
C SER A 42 -16.22 -18.45 -6.19
N ALA A 43 -16.24 -17.42 -5.34
CA ALA A 43 -16.96 -17.47 -4.06
C ALA A 43 -17.83 -16.23 -3.80
N TYR A 44 -18.04 -15.37 -4.80
CA TYR A 44 -18.95 -14.22 -4.72
C TYR A 44 -20.08 -14.40 -5.74
N PRO A 45 -21.31 -14.74 -5.32
CA PRO A 45 -22.48 -14.38 -6.12
C PRO A 45 -22.65 -12.85 -6.08
N PRO A 46 -23.13 -12.23 -7.18
CA PRO A 46 -23.35 -10.79 -7.23
C PRO A 46 -24.61 -10.45 -6.42
N THR A 47 -24.47 -9.80 -5.26
CA THR A 47 -25.61 -9.22 -4.56
C THR A 47 -25.57 -7.71 -4.68
N ASN A 48 -26.44 -7.18 -5.54
CA ASN A 48 -26.77 -5.77 -5.67
C ASN A 48 -27.51 -5.28 -4.41
N SER A 49 -26.84 -4.53 -3.55
CA SER A 49 -27.52 -3.67 -2.57
C SER A 49 -26.59 -2.53 -2.13
N TYR A 50 -26.57 -1.45 -2.91
CA TYR A 50 -25.93 -0.19 -2.55
C TYR A 50 -26.93 0.68 -1.77
N GLY A 51 -26.68 0.90 -0.48
CA GLY A 51 -27.36 1.92 0.32
C GLY A 51 -26.61 3.24 0.24
N ASN A 52 -27.31 4.32 -0.07
CA ASN A 52 -26.75 5.67 -0.18
C ASN A 52 -26.50 6.27 1.22
N VAL A 53 -25.24 6.55 1.56
CA VAL A 53 -24.87 7.36 2.74
C VAL A 53 -23.99 8.52 2.29
N ALA A 54 -24.34 9.73 2.75
CA ALA A 54 -23.74 11.00 2.33
C ALA A 54 -22.30 11.19 2.86
N TYR A 55 -21.49 11.90 2.06
CA TYR A 55 -20.06 12.17 2.25
C TYR A 55 -19.78 13.22 3.36
N ASP A 56 -18.87 12.92 4.29
CA ASP A 56 -18.30 13.84 5.30
C ASP A 56 -16.76 13.92 5.10
N PRO A 57 -16.22 15.11 4.76
CA PRO A 57 -14.80 15.31 4.46
C PRO A 57 -13.84 15.18 5.68
N SER A 58 -14.33 14.86 6.88
CA SER A 58 -13.51 14.71 8.09
C SER A 58 -13.05 13.27 8.42
N MET A 59 -13.36 12.27 7.57
CA MET A 59 -13.18 10.85 7.86
C MET A 59 -12.08 10.19 7.02
N THR A 60 -10.83 10.25 7.46
CA THR A 60 -9.67 9.55 6.85
C THR A 60 -9.57 8.06 7.23
N ARG A 61 -10.66 7.46 7.71
CA ARG A 61 -10.63 6.18 8.43
C ARG A 61 -11.65 5.19 7.87
N VAL A 62 -11.25 3.92 7.80
CA VAL A 62 -12.08 2.78 7.37
C VAL A 62 -13.22 2.58 8.37
N VAL A 63 -14.39 3.21 8.21
CA VAL A 63 -15.56 3.03 9.11
C VAL A 63 -16.61 2.17 8.40
N GLY A 64 -17.11 1.12 9.07
CA GLY A 64 -18.20 0.27 8.55
C GLY A 64 -17.81 -0.88 7.60
N GLY A 65 -16.54 -1.27 7.55
CA GLY A 65 -16.06 -2.37 6.69
C GLY A 65 -16.39 -3.79 7.16
N THR A 66 -16.49 -4.75 6.23
CA THR A 66 -16.61 -6.20 6.51
C THR A 66 -15.24 -6.88 6.52
N ASP A 67 -15.14 -8.13 6.98
CA ASP A 67 -13.85 -8.85 6.91
C ASP A 67 -13.55 -9.28 5.48
N ALA A 68 -12.32 -9.05 5.02
CA ALA A 68 -11.86 -9.45 3.70
C ALA A 68 -11.63 -10.97 3.65
N LYS A 69 -11.97 -11.57 2.51
CA LYS A 69 -11.60 -12.98 2.24
C LYS A 69 -10.09 -13.12 2.10
N PRO A 70 -9.50 -14.26 2.51
CA PRO A 70 -8.10 -14.53 2.26
C PRO A 70 -7.71 -14.37 0.79
N GLY A 71 -6.66 -13.58 0.54
CA GLY A 71 -6.17 -13.30 -0.83
C GLY A 71 -7.03 -12.31 -1.64
N ALA A 72 -8.04 -11.67 -1.05
CA ALA A 72 -8.83 -10.64 -1.75
C ALA A 72 -8.02 -9.38 -2.09
N TRP A 73 -7.04 -9.04 -1.22
CA TRP A 73 -6.13 -7.90 -1.40
C TRP A 73 -4.67 -8.36 -1.30
N PRO A 74 -4.18 -9.13 -2.29
CA PRO A 74 -2.93 -9.89 -2.19
C PRO A 74 -1.65 -9.02 -2.23
N TRP A 75 -1.77 -7.71 -2.47
CA TRP A 75 -0.66 -6.76 -2.37
C TRP A 75 -0.58 -6.05 -1.01
N MET A 76 -1.52 -6.29 -0.11
CA MET A 76 -1.53 -5.61 1.19
C MET A 76 -0.32 -6.01 2.03
N VAL A 77 0.35 -4.98 2.53
CA VAL A 77 1.52 -5.10 3.40
C VAL A 77 1.18 -4.51 4.76
N SER A 78 1.51 -5.25 5.83
CA SER A 78 1.52 -4.74 7.19
C SER A 78 2.95 -4.37 7.56
N ILE A 79 3.22 -3.07 7.71
CA ILE A 79 4.49 -2.56 8.23
C ILE A 79 4.41 -2.66 9.75
N GLN A 80 5.38 -3.34 10.35
CA GLN A 80 5.37 -3.65 11.77
C GLN A 80 6.62 -3.14 12.49
N HIS A 81 6.42 -2.70 13.72
CA HIS A 81 7.47 -2.29 14.63
C HIS A 81 7.42 -3.17 15.90
N PRO A 82 8.53 -3.81 16.30
CA PRO A 82 8.54 -4.78 17.41
C PRO A 82 8.00 -4.24 18.75
N TRP A 83 8.09 -2.92 18.95
CA TRP A 83 7.70 -2.25 20.19
C TRP A 83 6.23 -1.85 20.25
N ILE A 84 5.49 -1.93 19.14
CA ILE A 84 4.05 -1.69 19.16
C ILE A 84 3.37 -2.89 19.81
N PRO A 85 2.53 -2.68 20.84
CA PRO A 85 1.89 -3.77 21.55
C PRO A 85 0.91 -4.54 20.66
N ARG A 86 0.64 -5.81 21.03
CA ARG A 86 -0.32 -6.71 20.38
C ARG A 86 0.04 -7.07 18.94
N LEU A 87 -0.48 -6.33 17.96
CA LEU A 87 -0.37 -6.66 16.53
C LEU A 87 0.96 -6.25 15.91
N LYS A 88 1.72 -5.40 16.61
CA LYS A 88 2.95 -4.76 16.11
C LYS A 88 2.75 -3.90 14.86
N HIS A 89 1.52 -3.77 14.35
CA HIS A 89 1.16 -3.04 13.15
C HIS A 89 1.29 -1.53 13.37
N LEU A 90 2.07 -0.90 12.50
CA LEU A 90 2.29 0.55 12.46
C LEU A 90 1.50 1.17 11.31
N CYS A 91 1.73 0.68 10.08
CA CYS A 91 1.20 1.25 8.85
C CYS A 91 0.84 0.16 7.84
N GLY A 92 0.00 0.52 6.87
CA GLY A 92 -0.23 -0.25 5.66
C GLY A 92 0.81 0.07 4.58
N GLY A 93 0.86 -0.78 3.55
CA GLY A 93 1.60 -0.53 2.32
C GLY A 93 1.10 -1.43 1.20
N SER A 94 1.58 -1.18 -0.03
CA SER A 94 1.23 -1.97 -1.21
C SER A 94 2.46 -2.52 -1.89
N LEU A 95 2.46 -3.83 -2.17
CA LEU A 95 3.54 -4.49 -2.91
C LEU A 95 3.46 -4.10 -4.40
N ILE A 96 4.40 -3.30 -4.88
CA ILE A 96 4.46 -2.85 -6.29
C ILE A 96 5.46 -3.66 -7.13
N SER A 97 6.39 -4.36 -6.46
CA SER A 97 7.22 -5.42 -7.05
C SER A 97 7.54 -6.46 -5.98
N THR A 98 8.13 -7.60 -6.34
CA THR A 98 8.48 -8.64 -5.36
C THR A 98 9.44 -8.15 -4.27
N GLN A 99 10.10 -7.01 -4.44
CA GLN A 99 11.06 -6.47 -3.48
C GLN A 99 10.80 -4.99 -3.11
N TRP A 100 9.71 -4.40 -3.59
CA TRP A 100 9.41 -2.99 -3.33
C TRP A 100 7.97 -2.81 -2.85
N VAL A 101 7.85 -2.09 -1.74
CA VAL A 101 6.58 -1.68 -1.13
C VAL A 101 6.42 -0.17 -1.28
N LEU A 102 5.25 0.27 -1.72
CA LEU A 102 4.81 1.65 -1.71
C LEU A 102 4.04 1.93 -0.42
N THR A 103 4.32 3.05 0.24
CA THR A 103 3.71 3.43 1.52
C THR A 103 3.76 4.96 1.69
N ALA A 104 3.17 5.48 2.75
CA ALA A 104 3.30 6.87 3.16
C ALA A 104 4.66 7.15 3.81
N ALA A 105 5.16 8.38 3.68
CA ALA A 105 6.41 8.85 4.27
C ALA A 105 6.29 9.07 5.79
N HIS A 106 5.14 9.55 6.27
CA HIS A 106 4.90 9.83 7.68
C HIS A 106 5.01 8.59 8.59
N CYS A 107 4.89 7.39 8.00
CA CYS A 107 5.13 6.13 8.72
C CYS A 107 6.54 6.04 9.31
N PHE A 108 7.49 6.90 8.91
CA PHE A 108 8.90 6.84 9.28
C PHE A 108 9.42 8.04 10.07
N ASP A 109 8.60 9.04 10.41
CA ASP A 109 9.06 10.29 11.05
C ASP A 109 9.85 10.10 12.35
N LYS A 110 9.56 9.01 13.08
CA LYS A 110 10.20 8.67 14.36
C LYS A 110 10.56 7.20 14.46
N VAL A 111 10.61 6.50 13.33
CA VAL A 111 10.71 5.04 13.29
C VAL A 111 11.88 4.61 12.41
N THR A 112 12.82 3.87 13.00
CA THR A 112 14.06 3.47 12.32
C THR A 112 14.17 1.96 12.08
N LYS A 113 13.37 1.12 12.76
CA LYS A 113 13.44 -0.34 12.65
C LYS A 113 12.08 -0.97 12.42
N VAL A 114 11.78 -1.32 11.19
CA VAL A 114 10.55 -2.02 10.82
C VAL A 114 10.84 -3.30 10.06
N TYR A 115 9.86 -4.19 10.06
CA TYR A 115 9.78 -5.33 9.15
C TYR A 115 8.38 -5.36 8.54
N VAL A 116 8.19 -6.13 7.48
CA VAL A 116 6.90 -6.25 6.81
C VAL A 116 6.33 -7.66 6.94
N VAL A 117 5.00 -7.74 6.98
CA VAL A 117 4.24 -8.97 6.82
C VAL A 117 3.37 -8.82 5.57
N VAL A 118 3.50 -9.75 4.63
CA VAL A 118 2.70 -9.81 3.39
C VAL A 118 1.93 -11.12 3.33
N GLY A 119 0.82 -11.16 2.59
CA GLY A 119 0.01 -12.36 2.41
C GLY A 119 -0.84 -12.77 3.62
N ALA A 120 -0.88 -11.93 4.66
CA ALA A 120 -1.73 -12.13 5.82
C ALA A 120 -3.13 -11.57 5.60
N THR A 121 -4.15 -12.23 6.15
CA THR A 121 -5.48 -11.66 6.33
C THR A 121 -5.73 -11.33 7.79
N GLN A 122 -5.23 -12.16 8.71
CA GLN A 122 -5.25 -11.90 10.15
C GLN A 122 -3.81 -11.72 10.68
N LEU A 123 -3.51 -10.62 11.35
CA LEU A 123 -2.16 -10.34 11.86
C LEU A 123 -1.78 -11.19 13.08
N THR A 124 -2.77 -11.63 13.87
CA THR A 124 -2.55 -12.54 15.01
C THR A 124 -2.26 -13.98 14.56
N LYS A 125 -2.77 -14.38 13.40
CA LYS A 125 -2.54 -15.68 12.77
C LYS A 125 -2.35 -15.51 11.25
N PRO A 126 -1.15 -15.06 10.81
CA PRO A 126 -0.88 -14.69 9.41
C PRO A 126 -1.17 -15.79 8.38
N GLY A 127 -1.10 -17.07 8.78
CA GLY A 127 -1.37 -18.22 7.92
C GLY A 127 -0.15 -18.65 7.10
N HIS A 128 -0.23 -19.82 6.46
CA HIS A 128 0.89 -20.44 5.75
C HIS A 128 1.34 -19.69 4.48
N GLY A 129 0.47 -18.85 3.92
CA GLY A 129 0.78 -18.04 2.74
C GLY A 129 1.47 -16.72 3.05
N ALA A 130 1.62 -16.36 4.33
CA ALA A 130 2.22 -15.11 4.74
C ALA A 130 3.74 -15.19 4.81
N GLU A 131 4.40 -14.11 4.42
CA GLU A 131 5.85 -13.98 4.50
C GLU A 131 6.25 -12.75 5.34
N VAL A 132 7.32 -12.92 6.11
CA VAL A 132 7.99 -11.82 6.82
C VAL A 132 9.25 -11.44 6.05
N ARG A 133 9.50 -10.13 5.90
CA ARG A 133 10.74 -9.60 5.32
C ARG A 133 11.27 -8.43 6.14
N HIS A 134 12.60 -8.32 6.17
CA HIS A 134 13.25 -7.16 6.74
C HIS A 134 13.34 -6.05 5.70
N VAL A 135 13.54 -4.83 6.17
CA VAL A 135 13.70 -3.66 5.32
C VAL A 135 15.17 -3.38 5.11
N LYS A 136 15.59 -3.32 3.85
CA LYS A 136 16.94 -2.94 3.45
C LYS A 136 17.12 -1.42 3.50
N GLN A 137 16.16 -0.69 2.95
CA GLN A 137 16.14 0.77 2.99
C GLN A 137 14.73 1.34 2.77
N VAL A 138 14.55 2.59 3.23
CA VAL A 138 13.36 3.40 2.99
C VAL A 138 13.79 4.68 2.28
N LEU A 139 13.11 4.99 1.17
CA LEU A 139 13.31 6.17 0.35
C LEU A 139 12.08 7.07 0.50
N LEU A 140 12.21 8.12 1.31
CA LEU A 140 11.18 9.16 1.43
C LEU A 140 11.19 10.04 0.19
N HIS A 141 10.04 10.60 -0.16
CA HIS A 141 10.00 11.62 -1.20
C HIS A 141 10.89 12.80 -0.81
N GLN A 142 11.73 13.28 -1.72
CA GLN A 142 12.69 14.35 -1.45
C GLN A 142 12.04 15.69 -1.05
N TYR A 143 10.76 15.87 -1.36
CA TYR A 143 9.96 17.04 -1.01
C TYR A 143 8.94 16.76 0.10
N TYR A 144 8.99 15.58 0.73
CA TYR A 144 8.13 15.29 1.87
C TYR A 144 8.33 16.32 2.98
N ASN A 145 7.24 16.90 3.45
CA ASN A 145 7.22 17.83 4.56
C ASN A 145 6.30 17.30 5.66
N HIS A 146 6.88 17.06 6.83
CA HIS A 146 6.18 16.54 8.01
C HIS A 146 5.11 17.52 8.54
N ASP A 147 5.31 18.82 8.37
CA ASP A 147 4.45 19.82 9.03
C ASP A 147 3.09 19.98 8.33
N ASP A 148 3.08 19.86 7.00
CA ASP A 148 1.88 19.97 6.17
C ASP A 148 1.49 18.66 5.47
N MET A 149 2.26 17.58 5.69
CA MET A 149 2.09 16.26 5.09
C MET A 149 2.15 16.26 3.56
N SER A 150 2.73 17.29 2.95
CA SER A 150 2.88 17.34 1.49
C SER A 150 3.88 16.29 1.01
N TYR A 151 3.61 15.70 -0.16
CA TYR A 151 4.41 14.62 -0.77
C TYR A 151 4.62 13.40 0.15
N ASP A 152 3.57 12.98 0.84
CA ASP A 152 3.56 11.85 1.79
C ASP A 152 3.66 10.46 1.13
N ILE A 153 4.76 10.24 0.41
CA ILE A 153 5.03 9.01 -0.33
C ILE A 153 6.45 8.51 -0.04
N ALA A 154 6.56 7.21 0.16
CA ALA A 154 7.83 6.53 0.37
C ALA A 154 7.87 5.17 -0.31
N LEU A 155 9.09 4.77 -0.70
CA LEU A 155 9.39 3.45 -1.23
C LEU A 155 10.24 2.68 -0.23
N MET A 156 9.87 1.43 0.02
CA MET A 156 10.58 0.54 0.92
C MET A 156 11.13 -0.65 0.13
N GLU A 157 12.46 -0.81 0.15
CA GLU A 157 13.14 -1.96 -0.44
C GLU A 157 13.24 -3.08 0.61
N LEU A 158 12.77 -4.26 0.25
CA LEU A 158 12.90 -5.46 1.07
C LEU A 158 14.31 -6.05 0.97
N ASP A 159 14.79 -6.68 2.03
CA ASP A 159 16.08 -7.37 2.05
C ASP A 159 16.18 -8.48 0.99
N HIS A 160 15.08 -9.20 0.77
CA HIS A 160 14.94 -10.26 -0.23
C HIS A 160 13.56 -10.20 -0.89
N PRO A 161 13.42 -10.65 -2.15
CA PRO A 161 12.12 -10.72 -2.79
C PRO A 161 11.17 -11.69 -2.06
N VAL A 162 9.88 -11.37 -2.07
CA VAL A 162 8.80 -12.25 -1.61
C VAL A 162 8.44 -13.26 -2.70
N LYS A 163 7.93 -14.44 -2.32
CA LYS A 163 7.48 -15.43 -3.31
C LYS A 163 6.01 -15.18 -3.64
N CYS A 164 5.72 -15.04 -4.92
CA CYS A 164 4.36 -14.88 -5.40
C CYS A 164 3.51 -16.12 -5.07
N SER A 165 2.29 -15.89 -4.59
CA SER A 165 1.33 -16.94 -4.21
C SER A 165 -0.09 -16.41 -4.42
N PRO A 166 -1.15 -17.24 -4.29
CA PRO A 166 -2.53 -16.73 -4.29
C PRO A 166 -2.80 -15.63 -3.24
N TYR A 167 -1.95 -15.49 -2.22
CA TYR A 167 -2.06 -14.49 -1.16
C TYR A 167 -1.08 -13.32 -1.33
N ILE A 168 -0.06 -13.46 -2.17
CA ILE A 168 0.99 -12.45 -2.41
C ILE A 168 1.07 -12.17 -3.90
N GLN A 169 0.58 -11.00 -4.31
CA GLN A 169 0.59 -10.49 -5.69
C GLN A 169 0.91 -8.99 -5.70
N LEU A 170 1.19 -8.46 -6.88
CA LEU A 170 1.55 -7.05 -7.06
C LEU A 170 0.31 -6.19 -7.34
N VAL A 171 0.25 -4.98 -6.80
CA VAL A 171 -0.71 -3.95 -7.25
C VAL A 171 -0.23 -3.31 -8.55
N CYS A 172 -1.15 -2.85 -9.39
CA CYS A 172 -0.78 -2.02 -10.53
C CYS A 172 -0.50 -0.59 -10.07
N VAL A 173 0.61 -0.02 -10.53
CA VAL A 173 0.87 1.42 -10.41
C VAL A 173 0.24 2.09 -11.62
N PRO A 174 -0.67 3.06 -11.43
CA PRO A 174 -1.30 3.73 -12.56
C PRO A 174 -0.29 4.56 -13.35
N ASP A 175 -0.57 4.76 -14.63
CA ASP A 175 0.12 5.75 -15.43
C ASP A 175 -0.22 7.16 -14.90
N GLY A 176 0.72 8.11 -14.96
CA GLY A 176 0.53 9.50 -14.52
C GLY A 176 -0.53 10.27 -15.31
N ARG A 177 -1.10 9.66 -16.37
CA ARG A 177 -2.26 10.18 -17.10
C ARG A 177 -3.60 9.85 -16.46
N LEU A 178 -3.66 8.88 -15.54
CA LEU A 178 -4.89 8.49 -14.87
C LEU A 178 -5.41 9.65 -14.02
N ARG A 179 -6.67 10.02 -14.22
CA ARG A 179 -7.36 10.98 -13.37
C ARG A 179 -8.20 10.22 -12.35
N VAL A 180 -7.86 10.36 -11.07
CA VAL A 180 -8.58 9.68 -9.97
C VAL A 180 -10.07 10.03 -9.98
N SER A 181 -10.44 11.25 -10.39
CA SER A 181 -11.83 11.70 -10.55
C SER A 181 -12.66 10.89 -11.57
N GLU A 182 -12.00 10.15 -12.47
CA GLU A 182 -12.67 9.29 -13.46
C GLU A 182 -12.92 7.87 -12.91
N LEU A 183 -12.39 7.54 -11.73
CA LEU A 183 -12.65 6.26 -11.06
C LEU A 183 -14.00 6.32 -10.34
N GLN A 184 -14.85 5.34 -10.62
CA GLN A 184 -16.20 5.27 -10.03
C GLN A 184 -16.22 4.45 -8.73
N ASN A 185 -15.38 3.41 -8.63
CA ASN A 185 -15.36 2.48 -7.50
C ASN A 185 -13.93 2.31 -6.99
N CYS A 186 -13.69 2.84 -5.79
CA CYS A 186 -12.44 2.67 -5.06
C CYS A 186 -12.73 1.96 -3.73
N TRP A 187 -11.79 1.14 -3.28
CA TRP A 187 -11.88 0.42 -2.01
C TRP A 187 -10.69 0.79 -1.14
N VAL A 188 -10.92 0.98 0.15
CA VAL A 188 -9.84 1.12 1.14
C VAL A 188 -9.75 -0.17 1.93
N ALA A 189 -8.56 -0.76 2.04
CA ALA A 189 -8.35 -1.99 2.82
C ALA A 189 -7.28 -1.77 3.88
N GLY A 190 -7.48 -2.29 5.08
CA GLY A 190 -6.48 -2.19 6.15
C GLY A 190 -6.85 -2.94 7.42
N TRP A 191 -5.92 -2.93 8.37
CA TRP A 191 -6.09 -3.45 9.75
C TRP A 191 -6.34 -2.32 10.76
N GLY A 192 -6.58 -1.11 10.25
CA GLY A 192 -6.90 0.07 11.04
C GLY A 192 -8.23 -0.08 11.79
N GLU A 193 -8.43 0.78 12.77
CA GLU A 193 -9.59 0.76 13.66
C GLU A 193 -10.85 1.21 12.85
N THR A 194 -12.03 0.58 13.05
CA THR A 194 -13.23 0.84 12.22
C THR A 194 -14.41 1.50 12.95
N ALA A 195 -14.25 1.83 14.24
CA ALA A 195 -15.26 2.44 15.10
C ALA A 195 -14.94 3.93 15.41
N PRO A 196 -15.84 4.73 16.00
CA PRO A 196 -15.47 6.05 16.53
C PRO A 196 -14.30 5.94 17.54
N ARG A 197 -13.47 7.00 17.62
CA ARG A 197 -12.23 7.07 18.41
C ARG A 197 -12.30 6.32 19.75
N GLY A 198 -11.42 5.33 19.94
CA GLY A 198 -11.12 4.76 21.26
C GLY A 198 -11.02 3.23 21.32
N GLU A 199 -11.18 2.53 20.20
CA GLU A 199 -11.07 1.07 20.15
C GLU A 199 -9.72 0.60 19.59
N SER A 200 -9.42 -0.69 19.75
CA SER A 200 -8.14 -1.24 19.34
C SER A 200 -8.11 -1.56 17.83
N PRO A 201 -6.95 -1.46 17.15
CA PRO A 201 -6.81 -1.88 15.75
C PRO A 201 -7.30 -3.31 15.52
N ARG A 202 -7.91 -3.58 14.36
CA ARG A 202 -8.45 -4.91 14.05
C ARG A 202 -7.31 -5.87 13.71
N ALA A 203 -7.48 -7.13 14.14
CA ALA A 203 -6.59 -8.21 13.74
C ALA A 203 -6.84 -8.65 12.29
N THR A 204 -8.05 -8.51 11.77
CA THR A 204 -8.48 -8.96 10.43
C THR A 204 -8.51 -7.80 9.44
N LEU A 205 -8.03 -8.05 8.23
CA LEU A 205 -8.10 -7.12 7.10
C LEU A 205 -9.56 -6.92 6.70
N GLY A 206 -10.02 -5.67 6.57
CA GLY A 206 -11.36 -5.38 6.07
C GLY A 206 -11.33 -4.32 4.97
N PRO A 207 -12.22 -4.37 3.96
CA PRO A 207 -12.47 -3.24 3.07
C PRO A 207 -13.46 -2.26 3.71
N ALA A 208 -13.19 -0.96 3.66
CA ALA A 208 -14.22 0.08 3.78
C ALA A 208 -14.79 0.40 2.41
N GLN A 209 -16.11 0.56 2.40
CA GLN A 209 -16.75 1.47 1.46
C GLN A 209 -16.48 2.89 1.98
N HIS A 210 -16.04 3.77 1.07
CA HIS A 210 -15.70 5.18 1.28
C HIS A 210 -14.21 5.51 1.50
N ILE A 211 -13.81 6.52 0.74
CA ILE A 211 -12.45 6.96 0.40
C ILE A 211 -11.98 7.99 1.42
N GLY A 212 -10.92 7.66 2.14
CA GLY A 212 -9.88 8.58 2.59
C GLY A 212 -8.61 8.25 1.79
N GLU A 213 -7.77 9.25 1.53
CA GLU A 213 -6.58 9.20 0.67
C GLU A 213 -5.77 7.89 0.82
N MET A 214 -5.55 7.22 -0.32
CA MET A 214 -4.50 6.22 -0.46
C MET A 214 -3.26 6.91 -1.01
N VAL A 215 -2.27 7.07 -0.13
CA VAL A 215 -0.94 7.67 -0.38
C VAL A 215 -0.99 9.14 -0.79
#